data_AF-A0AA44A5B3-F1
#
_entry.id   AF-A0AA44A5B3-F1
#
_cell.length_a   1.000
_cell.length_b   1.000
_cell.length_c   1.000
_cell.angle_alpha   90.00
_cell.angle_beta   90.00
_cell.angle_gamma   90.00
#
_symmetry.space_group_name_H-M   'P 1'
#
loop_
_entity.id
_entity.type
_entity.pdbx_description
1 polymer ?
#
loop_
_entity_poly.entity_id
_entity_poly.type
_entity_poly.pdbx_seq_one_letter_code
_entity_poly.pdbx_strand_id
1 'polypeptide(L)'
;MKPNGWDNQWKGDEDYLKWLDHCLAQFWRVLKPAGSLYLFCGHRLASDIEIMMRERFNVLNHIIWAKPSGRWNGCNKESLRAYFPATERVLFAEHYQGPYRGKSDGYAAKERELKQHIMAPLISYFRDARAELGITAKQIAEATGKKNMVSHWFGASQWQLPNEADYRKLQALFSRIAAEKFQEQQLEQPHHQLVASYDS
;
A
#
# COMPACT_ATOMS: atom_id res chain seq x y z
N MET A 1 -32.52 25.16 -17.69
CA MET A 1 -31.81 24.30 -16.70
C MET A 1 -32.17 24.79 -15.32
N LYS A 2 -32.32 23.89 -14.33
CA LYS A 2 -32.56 24.33 -12.94
C LYS A 2 -31.31 25.12 -12.46
N PRO A 3 -31.49 26.22 -11.71
CA PRO A 3 -30.41 27.14 -11.37
C PRO A 3 -29.40 26.59 -10.37
N ASN A 4 -29.70 25.47 -9.71
CA ASN A 4 -28.84 24.93 -8.67
C ASN A 4 -27.86 23.92 -9.29
N GLY A 5 -26.56 24.21 -9.20
CA GLY A 5 -25.48 23.39 -9.77
C GLY A 5 -25.33 21.98 -9.16
N TRP A 6 -26.25 21.54 -8.29
CA TRP A 6 -26.16 20.23 -7.66
C TRP A 6 -26.45 19.06 -8.61
N ASP A 7 -27.19 19.32 -9.70
CA ASP A 7 -27.58 18.30 -10.68
C ASP A 7 -26.47 18.05 -11.73
N ASN A 8 -25.44 18.93 -11.80
CA ASN A 8 -24.34 18.88 -12.76
C ASN A 8 -22.97 18.97 -12.06
N GLN A 9 -22.84 18.46 -10.83
CA GLN A 9 -21.60 18.60 -10.04
C GLN A 9 -20.41 17.86 -10.63
N TRP A 10 -20.64 16.78 -11.39
CA TRP A 10 -19.60 15.87 -11.85
C TRP A 10 -19.27 16.09 -13.32
N LYS A 11 -17.97 16.01 -13.65
CA LYS A 11 -17.48 16.19 -15.04
C LYS A 11 -17.84 15.01 -15.95
N GLY A 12 -18.17 13.87 -15.36
CA GLY A 12 -18.53 12.64 -16.06
C GLY A 12 -18.72 11.47 -15.11
N ASP A 13 -18.94 10.29 -15.68
CA ASP A 13 -19.30 9.09 -14.92
C ASP A 13 -18.25 8.68 -13.90
N GLU A 14 -16.97 8.74 -14.27
CA GLU A 14 -15.87 8.36 -13.39
C GLU A 14 -15.82 9.24 -12.14
N ASP A 15 -16.06 10.54 -12.29
CA ASP A 15 -16.08 11.51 -11.19
C ASP A 15 -17.27 11.28 -10.25
N TYR A 16 -18.44 11.00 -10.84
CA TYR A 16 -19.63 10.60 -10.09
C TYR A 16 -19.43 9.29 -9.31
N LEU A 17 -18.87 8.26 -9.96
CA LEU A 17 -18.61 6.96 -9.37
C LEU A 17 -17.56 7.06 -8.25
N LYS A 18 -16.52 7.88 -8.42
CA LYS A 18 -15.54 8.18 -7.36
C LYS A 18 -16.23 8.82 -6.15
N TRP A 19 -17.07 9.83 -6.36
CA TRP A 19 -17.83 10.45 -5.27
C TRP A 19 -18.73 9.43 -4.54
N LEU A 20 -19.44 8.59 -5.30
CA LEU A 20 -20.31 7.56 -4.73
C LEU A 20 -19.54 6.51 -3.92
N ASP A 21 -18.35 6.08 -4.35
CA ASP A 21 -17.50 5.17 -3.57
C ASP A 21 -17.12 5.77 -2.20
N HIS A 22 -16.84 7.07 -2.14
CA HIS A 22 -16.59 7.75 -0.86
C HIS A 22 -17.82 7.69 0.05
N CYS A 23 -19.03 7.90 -0.48
CA CYS A 23 -20.27 7.74 0.28
C CYS A 23 -20.46 6.30 0.76
N LEU A 24 -20.25 5.31 -0.12
CA LEU A 24 -20.37 3.88 0.20
C LEU A 24 -19.37 3.45 1.28
N ALA A 25 -18.15 3.99 1.28
CA ALA A 25 -17.17 3.77 2.35
C ALA A 25 -17.68 4.28 3.70
N GLN A 26 -18.34 5.45 3.74
CA GLN A 26 -18.93 5.96 4.97
C GLN A 26 -20.15 5.15 5.41
N PHE A 27 -21.00 4.72 4.47
CA PHE A 27 -22.15 3.88 4.77
C PHE A 27 -21.69 2.55 5.37
N TRP A 28 -20.66 1.93 4.81
CA TRP A 28 -20.08 0.72 5.35
C TRP A 28 -19.59 0.93 6.80
N ARG A 29 -18.89 2.04 7.06
CA ARG A 29 -18.37 2.36 8.40
C ARG A 29 -19.48 2.52 9.47
N VAL A 30 -20.64 3.08 9.11
CA VAL A 30 -21.71 3.41 10.07
C VAL A 30 -22.80 2.34 10.17
N LEU A 31 -22.94 1.50 9.15
CA LEU A 31 -23.99 0.49 9.09
C LEU A 31 -23.68 -0.63 10.10
N LYS A 32 -24.71 -1.06 10.85
CA LYS A 32 -24.57 -2.17 11.80
C LYS A 32 -24.27 -3.48 11.06
N PRO A 33 -23.68 -4.50 11.72
CA PRO A 33 -23.42 -5.80 11.10
C PRO A 33 -24.67 -6.52 10.55
N ALA A 34 -25.85 -6.25 11.11
CA ALA A 34 -27.15 -6.74 10.62
C ALA A 34 -27.92 -5.68 9.82
N GLY A 35 -27.27 -4.57 9.46
CA GLY A 35 -27.87 -3.48 8.72
C GLY A 35 -27.86 -3.73 7.22
N SER A 36 -28.80 -3.10 6.53
CA SER A 36 -28.92 -3.16 5.08
C SER A 36 -29.07 -1.77 4.45
N LEU A 37 -28.76 -1.70 3.16
CA LEU A 37 -28.75 -0.49 2.35
C LEU A 37 -29.56 -0.72 1.07
N TYR A 38 -30.38 0.26 0.72
CA TYR A 38 -31.05 0.36 -0.58
C TYR A 38 -30.50 1.58 -1.31
N LEU A 39 -29.86 1.35 -2.46
CA LEU A 39 -29.29 2.42 -3.28
C LEU A 39 -30.06 2.54 -4.60
N PHE A 40 -30.74 3.67 -4.78
CA PHE A 40 -31.42 4.00 -6.04
C PHE A 40 -30.40 4.47 -7.08
N CYS A 41 -30.51 3.95 -8.31
CA CYS A 41 -29.67 4.37 -9.42
C CYS A 41 -30.39 4.29 -10.77
N GLY A 42 -29.85 5.03 -11.74
CA GLY A 42 -30.32 4.96 -13.13
C GLY A 42 -29.82 3.70 -13.84
N HIS A 43 -30.61 3.18 -14.77
CA HIS A 43 -30.29 1.97 -15.54
C HIS A 43 -28.91 1.99 -16.22
N ARG A 44 -28.41 3.17 -16.64
CA ARG A 44 -27.17 3.32 -17.39
C ARG A 44 -25.92 2.94 -16.60
N LEU A 45 -25.86 3.30 -15.32
CA LEU A 45 -24.70 3.06 -14.44
C LEU A 45 -24.95 1.94 -13.42
N ALA A 46 -26.10 1.25 -13.52
CA ALA A 46 -26.50 0.28 -12.51
C ALA A 46 -25.48 -0.84 -12.33
N SER A 47 -24.91 -1.35 -13.44
CA SER A 47 -23.88 -2.41 -13.41
C SER A 47 -22.58 -1.93 -12.78
N ASP A 48 -22.11 -0.73 -13.12
CA ASP A 48 -20.87 -0.17 -12.57
C ASP A 48 -20.99 0.06 -11.05
N ILE A 49 -22.14 0.58 -10.63
CA ILE A 49 -22.44 0.79 -9.20
C ILE A 49 -22.55 -0.56 -8.48
N GLU A 50 -23.19 -1.57 -9.09
CA GLU A 50 -23.28 -2.90 -8.48
C GLU A 50 -21.90 -3.54 -8.28
N ILE A 51 -21.03 -3.48 -9.29
CA ILE A 51 -19.66 -3.99 -9.21
C ILE A 51 -18.90 -3.26 -8.09
N MET A 52 -19.01 -1.94 -8.01
CA MET A 52 -18.40 -1.14 -6.95
C MET A 52 -18.93 -1.51 -5.55
N MET A 53 -20.25 -1.68 -5.40
CA MET A 53 -20.87 -2.05 -4.12
C MET A 53 -20.38 -3.40 -3.61
N ARG A 54 -20.16 -4.38 -4.50
CA ARG A 54 -19.65 -5.72 -4.16
C ARG A 54 -18.27 -5.71 -3.50
N GLU A 55 -17.52 -4.60 -3.59
CA GLU A 55 -16.24 -4.44 -2.88
C GLU A 55 -16.41 -4.25 -1.37
N ARG A 56 -17.58 -3.78 -0.90
CA ARG A 56 -17.82 -3.44 0.52
C ARG A 56 -19.02 -4.16 1.11
N PHE A 57 -20.03 -4.47 0.31
CA PHE A 57 -21.30 -5.01 0.75
C PHE A 57 -21.60 -6.34 0.08
N ASN A 58 -22.41 -7.17 0.75
CA ASN A 58 -23.00 -8.34 0.12
C ASN A 58 -24.26 -7.90 -0.62
N VAL A 59 -24.18 -7.75 -1.95
CA VAL A 59 -25.34 -7.37 -2.77
C VAL A 59 -26.27 -8.56 -2.91
N LEU A 60 -27.48 -8.42 -2.39
CA LEU A 60 -28.47 -9.51 -2.34
C LEU A 60 -29.40 -9.47 -3.55
N ASN A 61 -29.86 -8.27 -3.94
CA ASN A 61 -30.83 -8.12 -5.01
C ASN A 61 -30.57 -6.89 -5.87
N HIS A 62 -30.79 -7.04 -7.17
CA HIS A 62 -30.89 -5.95 -8.13
C HIS A 62 -32.37 -5.80 -8.51
N ILE A 63 -33.05 -4.85 -7.87
CA ILE A 63 -34.49 -4.66 -8.06
C ILE A 63 -34.72 -3.74 -9.26
N ILE A 64 -35.53 -4.20 -10.20
CA ILE A 64 -35.97 -3.42 -11.35
C ILE A 64 -37.36 -2.86 -11.05
N TRP A 65 -37.43 -1.54 -10.87
CA TRP A 65 -38.70 -0.88 -10.58
C TRP A 65 -39.31 -0.34 -11.88
N ALA A 66 -40.37 -1.01 -12.35
CA ALA A 66 -41.13 -0.56 -13.51
C ALA A 66 -42.02 0.62 -13.14
N LYS A 67 -41.97 1.68 -13.96
CA LYS A 67 -42.91 2.79 -13.86
C LYS A 67 -44.04 2.56 -14.85
N PRO A 68 -45.28 2.30 -14.39
CA PRO A 68 -46.38 1.93 -15.28
C PRO A 68 -46.86 3.09 -16.15
N SER A 69 -46.66 4.34 -15.71
CA SER A 69 -47.08 5.53 -16.44
C SER A 69 -46.11 6.68 -16.23
N GLY A 70 -45.99 7.55 -17.24
CA GLY A 70 -45.18 8.76 -17.16
C GLY A 70 -45.00 9.44 -18.51
N ARG A 71 -44.12 10.45 -18.53
CA ARG A 71 -43.94 11.33 -19.71
C ARG A 71 -43.49 10.58 -20.98
N TRP A 72 -42.89 9.41 -20.83
CA TRP A 72 -42.50 8.54 -21.94
C TRP A 72 -43.66 7.91 -22.70
N ASN A 73 -44.88 7.94 -22.16
CA ASN A 73 -46.05 7.47 -22.91
C ASN A 73 -46.31 8.30 -24.18
N GLY A 74 -45.81 9.54 -24.23
CA GLY A 74 -45.86 10.41 -25.41
C GLY A 74 -44.66 10.29 -26.35
N CYS A 75 -43.74 9.33 -26.13
CA CYS A 75 -42.61 9.15 -27.05
C CYS A 75 -43.08 8.51 -28.38
N ASN A 76 -42.51 8.97 -29.49
CA ASN A 76 -42.63 8.29 -30.78
C ASN A 76 -41.71 7.06 -30.74
N LYS A 77 -42.29 5.85 -30.66
CA LYS A 77 -41.55 4.61 -30.42
C LYS A 77 -40.64 4.25 -31.59
N GLU A 78 -41.09 4.53 -32.80
CA GLU A 78 -40.41 4.21 -34.07
C GLU A 78 -39.15 5.05 -34.25
N SER A 79 -39.11 6.24 -33.64
CA SER A 79 -37.97 7.16 -33.70
C SER A 79 -36.87 6.85 -32.66
N LEU A 80 -37.11 5.90 -31.76
CA LEU A 80 -36.15 5.58 -30.70
C LEU A 80 -35.08 4.61 -31.20
N ARG A 81 -33.81 4.90 -30.86
CA ARG A 81 -32.69 3.98 -31.07
C ARG A 81 -32.59 2.86 -30.02
N ALA A 82 -33.32 2.99 -28.92
CA ALA A 82 -33.42 2.00 -27.85
C ALA A 82 -34.73 2.20 -27.09
N TYR A 83 -35.22 1.16 -26.40
CA TYR A 83 -36.41 1.29 -25.56
C TYR A 83 -36.27 2.43 -24.55
N PHE A 84 -37.34 3.19 -24.36
CA PHE A 84 -37.35 4.24 -23.35
C PHE A 84 -37.12 3.62 -21.97
N PRO A 85 -36.21 4.15 -21.14
CA PRO A 85 -35.91 3.61 -19.82
C PRO A 85 -37.01 3.97 -18.80
N ALA A 86 -38.20 3.38 -18.97
CA ALA A 86 -39.34 3.52 -18.07
C ALA A 86 -39.18 2.70 -16.77
N THR A 87 -37.93 2.53 -16.33
CA THR A 87 -37.57 1.71 -15.18
C THR A 87 -36.47 2.39 -14.37
N GLU A 88 -36.51 2.20 -13.06
CA GLU A 88 -35.41 2.53 -12.15
C GLU A 88 -34.74 1.25 -11.65
N ARG A 89 -33.57 1.40 -11.04
CA ARG A 89 -32.85 0.31 -10.39
C ARG A 89 -32.68 0.64 -8.90
N VAL A 90 -32.83 -0.39 -8.07
CA VAL A 90 -32.52 -0.32 -6.65
C VAL A 90 -31.62 -1.49 -6.30
N LEU A 91 -30.42 -1.18 -5.84
CA LEU A 91 -29.46 -2.17 -5.37
C LEU A 91 -29.66 -2.38 -3.88
N PHE A 92 -30.03 -3.60 -3.49
CA PHE A 92 -30.23 -3.98 -2.11
C PHE A 92 -29.05 -4.82 -1.63
N ALA A 93 -28.39 -4.36 -0.57
CA ALA A 93 -27.20 -4.99 -0.03
C ALA A 93 -27.20 -4.98 1.49
N GLU A 94 -26.53 -5.95 2.09
CA GLU A 94 -26.31 -6.02 3.53
C GLU A 94 -24.84 -5.75 3.88
N HIS A 95 -24.60 -5.49 5.16
CA HIS A 95 -23.25 -5.40 5.67
C HIS A 95 -22.53 -6.75 5.48
N TYR A 96 -21.32 -6.72 4.93
CA TYR A 96 -20.49 -7.91 4.82
C TYR A 96 -20.01 -8.34 6.22
N GLN A 97 -20.34 -9.58 6.64
CA GLN A 97 -19.95 -10.11 7.96
C GLN A 97 -18.54 -10.73 7.98
N GLY A 98 -17.87 -10.84 6.83
CA GLY A 98 -16.50 -11.34 6.75
C GLY A 98 -15.45 -10.25 7.00
N PRO A 99 -14.18 -10.61 7.25
CA PRO A 99 -13.11 -9.63 7.39
C PRO A 99 -13.03 -8.78 6.11
N TYR A 100 -12.99 -7.46 6.28
CA TYR A 100 -12.86 -6.46 5.22
C TYR A 100 -11.80 -6.86 4.19
N ARG A 101 -12.22 -7.26 2.98
CA ARG A 101 -11.34 -7.42 1.83
C ARG A 101 -11.31 -6.10 1.08
N GLY A 102 -10.69 -5.10 1.69
CA GLY A 102 -10.43 -3.85 0.99
C GLY A 102 -9.79 -4.13 -0.35
N LYS A 103 -10.27 -3.43 -1.38
CA LYS A 103 -9.56 -3.24 -2.65
C LYS A 103 -8.07 -3.18 -2.33
N SER A 104 -7.32 -4.14 -2.87
CA SER A 104 -5.91 -4.45 -2.62
C SER A 104 -5.16 -3.36 -1.86
N ASP A 105 -4.59 -3.73 -0.72
CA ASP A 105 -3.35 -3.33 -0.01
C ASP A 105 -2.47 -2.19 -0.56
N GLY A 106 -3.00 -1.25 -1.35
CA GLY A 106 -2.27 -0.30 -2.17
C GLY A 106 -1.79 0.86 -1.33
N TYR A 107 -2.56 1.26 -0.32
CA TYR A 107 -2.09 2.19 0.70
C TYR A 107 -0.96 1.59 1.53
N ALA A 108 -1.11 0.35 2.04
CA ALA A 108 -0.06 -0.31 2.81
C ALA A 108 1.18 -0.62 1.96
N ALA A 109 1.01 -0.96 0.68
CA ALA A 109 2.08 -1.16 -0.27
C ALA A 109 2.81 0.15 -0.60
N LYS A 110 2.07 1.25 -0.82
CA LYS A 110 2.65 2.59 -1.01
C LYS A 110 3.32 3.12 0.25
N GLU A 111 2.77 2.83 1.43
CA GLU A 111 3.38 3.15 2.72
C GLU A 111 4.70 2.38 2.90
N ARG A 112 4.73 1.09 2.56
CA ARG A 112 5.94 0.26 2.60
C ARG A 112 6.99 0.74 1.59
N GLU A 113 6.59 1.07 0.37
CA GLU A 113 7.45 1.63 -0.67
C GLU A 113 8.06 2.97 -0.22
N LEU A 114 7.24 3.87 0.32
CA LEU A 114 7.68 5.17 0.83
C LEU A 114 8.66 5.00 2.01
N LYS A 115 8.35 4.11 2.97
CA LYS A 115 9.26 3.80 4.09
C LYS A 115 10.60 3.25 3.59
N GLN A 116 10.60 2.36 2.60
CA GLN A 116 11.85 1.86 2.01
C GLN A 116 12.68 2.98 1.37
N HIS A 117 12.04 3.90 0.64
CA HIS A 117 12.73 5.05 0.04
C HIS A 117 13.33 5.99 1.09
N ILE A 118 12.57 6.35 2.13
CA ILE A 118 13.05 7.27 3.17
C ILE A 118 14.19 6.64 3.98
N MET A 119 14.14 5.33 4.25
CA MET A 119 15.16 4.64 5.04
C MET A 119 16.39 4.23 4.23
N ALA A 120 16.38 4.35 2.90
CA ALA A 120 17.48 3.92 2.04
C ALA A 120 18.86 4.50 2.44
N PRO A 121 19.02 5.79 2.80
CA PRO A 121 20.31 6.33 3.24
C PRO A 121 20.83 5.67 4.52
N LEU A 122 19.95 5.42 5.50
CA LEU A 122 20.31 4.75 6.75
C LEU A 122 20.68 3.27 6.50
N ILE A 123 19.90 2.56 5.69
CA ILE A 123 20.19 1.18 5.31
C ILE A 123 21.57 1.10 4.63
N SER A 124 21.87 2.02 3.71
CA SER A 124 23.18 2.10 3.04
C SER A 124 24.30 2.30 4.06
N TYR A 125 24.16 3.28 4.95
CA TYR A 125 25.16 3.55 5.99
C TYR A 125 25.56 2.29 6.79
N PHE A 126 24.57 1.52 7.29
CA PHE A 126 24.85 0.30 8.03
C PHE A 126 25.47 -0.81 7.15
N ARG A 127 24.91 -1.01 5.95
CA ARG A 127 25.36 -2.06 5.03
C ARG A 127 26.78 -1.81 4.55
N ASP A 128 27.09 -0.58 4.17
CA ASP A 128 28.36 -0.20 3.58
C ASP A 128 29.46 -0.24 4.65
N ALA A 129 29.21 0.27 5.86
CA ALA A 129 30.13 0.15 6.99
C ALA A 129 30.45 -1.31 7.34
N ARG A 130 29.44 -2.20 7.27
CA ARG A 130 29.65 -3.64 7.49
C ARG A 130 30.49 -4.29 6.39
N ALA A 131 30.25 -3.89 5.13
CA ALA A 131 30.95 -4.44 3.96
C ALA A 131 32.42 -4.00 3.93
N GLU A 132 32.72 -2.73 4.21
CA GLU A 132 34.09 -2.18 4.25
C GLU A 132 34.99 -2.92 5.24
N LEU A 133 34.45 -3.28 6.40
CA LEU A 133 35.16 -3.99 7.46
C LEU A 133 35.04 -5.53 7.34
N GLY A 134 34.29 -6.05 6.37
CA GLY A 134 34.10 -7.49 6.18
C GLY A 134 33.42 -8.19 7.37
N ILE A 135 32.61 -7.46 8.15
CA ILE A 135 32.05 -7.98 9.41
C ILE A 135 30.95 -9.01 9.11
N THR A 136 31.11 -10.21 9.68
CA THR A 136 30.19 -11.32 9.49
C THR A 136 28.95 -11.20 10.38
N ALA A 137 27.85 -11.82 9.94
CA ALA A 137 26.63 -11.87 10.74
C ALA A 137 26.84 -12.59 12.09
N LYS A 138 27.75 -13.57 12.12
CA LYS A 138 28.13 -14.31 13.33
C LYS A 138 28.76 -13.38 14.38
N GLN A 139 29.74 -12.56 13.98
CA GLN A 139 30.40 -11.60 14.88
C GLN A 139 29.40 -10.58 15.47
N ILE A 140 28.46 -10.10 14.64
CA ILE A 140 27.40 -9.18 15.11
C ILE A 140 26.48 -9.87 16.11
N ALA A 141 26.07 -11.11 15.83
CA ALA A 141 25.20 -11.87 16.71
C ALA A 141 25.88 -12.20 18.05
N GLU A 142 27.19 -12.49 18.04
CA GLU A 142 28.00 -12.72 19.24
C GLU A 142 28.15 -11.44 20.08
N ALA A 143 28.43 -10.29 19.44
CA ALA A 143 28.59 -9.02 20.13
C ALA A 143 27.27 -8.48 20.73
N THR A 144 26.15 -8.69 20.05
CA THR A 144 24.84 -8.15 20.46
C THR A 144 23.98 -9.14 21.25
N GLY A 145 24.26 -10.44 21.12
CA GLY A 145 23.41 -11.53 21.64
C GLY A 145 22.15 -11.78 20.80
N LYS A 146 21.96 -11.09 19.67
CA LYS A 146 20.69 -11.10 18.90
C LYS A 146 20.88 -11.60 17.47
N LYS A 147 20.83 -12.93 17.30
CA LYS A 147 20.97 -13.60 15.99
C LYS A 147 19.95 -13.15 14.94
N ASN A 148 18.68 -13.02 15.33
CA ASN A 148 17.60 -12.71 14.39
C ASN A 148 17.57 -11.24 13.95
N MET A 149 18.28 -10.35 14.65
CA MET A 149 18.22 -8.91 14.38
C MET A 149 19.22 -8.44 13.32
N VAL A 150 20.22 -9.26 12.98
CA VAL A 150 21.25 -8.88 12.00
C VAL A 150 20.64 -8.56 10.63
N SER A 151 19.65 -9.34 10.18
CA SER A 151 18.93 -9.08 8.92
C SER A 151 18.10 -7.80 8.96
N HIS A 152 17.50 -7.46 10.11
CA HIS A 152 16.70 -6.25 10.28
C HIS A 152 17.54 -4.98 10.40
N TRP A 153 18.77 -5.07 10.87
CA TRP A 153 19.66 -3.91 11.00
C TRP A 153 20.47 -3.62 9.73
N PHE A 154 20.79 -4.66 8.96
CA PHE A 154 21.70 -4.56 7.80
C PHE A 154 21.04 -4.95 6.46
N GLY A 155 19.75 -5.29 6.44
CA GLY A 155 19.01 -5.68 5.24
C GLY A 155 17.88 -4.70 4.90
N ALA A 156 17.43 -4.71 3.64
CA ALA A 156 16.37 -3.80 3.17
C ALA A 156 14.95 -4.24 3.57
N SER A 157 14.75 -5.53 3.85
CA SER A 157 13.44 -6.06 4.23
C SER A 157 13.21 -5.91 5.73
N GLN A 158 12.05 -5.36 6.11
CA GLN A 158 11.66 -5.15 7.52
C GLN A 158 12.76 -4.46 8.34
N TRP A 159 13.42 -3.45 7.74
CA TRP A 159 14.52 -2.76 8.39
C TRP A 159 14.07 -2.04 9.66
N GLN A 160 14.91 -2.10 10.69
CA GLN A 160 14.69 -1.43 11.97
C GLN A 160 16.00 -0.79 12.43
N LEU A 161 15.91 0.41 13.00
CA LEU A 161 17.05 1.03 13.66
C LEU A 161 17.35 0.27 14.97
N PRO A 162 18.59 -0.16 15.22
CA PRO A 162 18.97 -0.71 16.53
C PRO A 162 18.66 0.30 17.63
N ASN A 163 18.21 -0.18 18.80
CA ASN A 163 18.16 0.70 19.97
C ASN A 163 19.58 1.13 20.38
N GLU A 164 19.66 2.16 21.23
CA GLU A 164 20.94 2.76 21.63
C GLU A 164 21.93 1.75 22.24
N ALA A 165 21.46 0.84 23.09
CA ALA A 165 22.32 -0.14 23.73
C ALA A 165 22.93 -1.13 22.72
N ASP A 166 22.13 -1.60 21.75
CA ASP A 166 22.61 -2.47 20.68
C ASP A 166 23.54 -1.70 19.72
N TYR A 167 23.21 -0.44 19.41
CA TYR A 167 24.04 0.40 18.55
C TYR A 167 25.43 0.65 19.16
N ARG A 168 25.52 0.91 20.48
CA ARG A 168 26.82 1.06 21.17
C ARG A 168 27.67 -0.22 21.11
N LYS A 169 27.05 -1.40 21.21
CA LYS A 169 27.75 -2.69 21.04
C LYS A 169 28.26 -2.86 19.61
N LEU A 170 27.46 -2.47 18.61
CA LEU A 170 27.88 -2.46 17.21
C LEU A 170 29.06 -1.51 16.99
N GLN A 171 29.01 -0.29 17.53
CA GLN A 171 30.13 0.66 17.44
C GLN A 171 31.42 0.09 18.04
N ALA A 172 31.36 -0.49 19.24
CA ALA A 172 32.53 -1.10 19.87
C ALA A 172 33.12 -2.25 19.03
N LEU A 173 32.26 -3.10 18.44
CA LEU A 173 32.69 -4.17 17.54
C LEU A 173 33.38 -3.61 16.29
N PHE A 174 32.77 -2.61 15.65
CA PHE A 174 33.29 -2.02 14.41
C PHE A 174 34.61 -1.29 14.65
N SER A 175 34.73 -0.52 15.73
CA SER A 175 35.98 0.15 16.10
C SER A 175 37.13 -0.83 16.35
N ARG A 176 36.86 -1.95 17.04
CA ARG A 176 37.87 -2.98 17.29
C ARG A 176 38.39 -3.59 15.98
N ILE A 177 37.47 -4.01 15.09
CA ILE A 177 37.82 -4.63 13.82
C ILE A 177 38.54 -3.64 12.88
N ALA A 178 38.13 -2.37 12.88
CA ALA A 178 38.80 -1.33 12.12
C ALA A 178 40.25 -1.13 12.58
N ALA A 179 40.50 -1.15 13.90
CA ALA A 179 41.84 -1.04 14.45
C ALA A 179 42.73 -2.25 14.08
N GLU A 180 42.19 -3.47 14.20
CA GLU A 180 42.87 -4.71 13.80
C GLU A 180 43.26 -4.67 12.30
N LYS A 181 42.32 -4.30 11.43
CA LYS A 181 42.56 -4.22 9.98
C LYS A 181 43.56 -3.11 9.60
N PHE A 182 43.56 -1.99 10.32
CA PHE A 182 44.53 -0.92 10.09
C PHE A 182 45.96 -1.34 10.47
N GLN A 183 46.11 -2.12 11.55
CA GLN A 183 47.42 -2.67 11.95
C GLN A 183 47.97 -3.64 10.88
N GLU A 184 47.12 -4.52 10.34
CA GLU A 184 47.54 -5.49 9.30
C GLU A 184 47.95 -4.83 7.97
N GLN A 185 47.48 -3.62 7.67
CA GLN A 185 47.73 -2.92 6.40
C GLN A 185 48.98 -2.03 6.40
N GLN A 186 49.83 -2.11 7.43
CA GLN A 186 51.06 -1.32 7.50
C GLN A 186 52.21 -1.97 6.71
N LEU A 187 52.98 -1.15 5.99
CA LEU A 187 54.25 -1.55 5.37
C LEU A 187 55.35 -1.55 6.43
N GLU A 188 55.32 -2.55 7.32
CA GLU A 188 56.21 -2.60 8.48
C GLU A 188 57.63 -3.07 8.13
N GLN A 189 57.83 -3.70 6.97
CA GLN A 189 59.15 -4.23 6.60
C GLN A 189 60.12 -3.11 6.17
N PRO A 190 61.32 -3.02 6.77
CA PRO A 190 62.33 -2.06 6.36
C PRO A 190 62.77 -2.28 4.91
N HIS A 191 63.01 -1.19 4.17
CA HIS A 191 63.39 -1.23 2.75
C HIS A 191 64.58 -2.16 2.45
N HIS A 192 65.58 -2.23 3.34
CA HIS A 192 66.75 -3.07 3.13
C HIS A 192 66.43 -4.59 3.14
N GLN A 193 65.41 -5.02 3.89
CA GLN A 193 64.98 -6.42 3.91
C GLN A 193 64.21 -6.78 2.63
N LEU A 194 63.40 -5.84 2.14
CA LEU A 194 62.66 -5.98 0.89
C LEU A 194 63.60 -6.12 -0.33
N VAL A 195 64.68 -5.33 -0.36
CA VAL A 195 65.70 -5.39 -1.42
C VAL A 195 66.41 -6.75 -1.44
N ALA A 196 66.83 -7.27 -0.27
CA ALA A 196 67.49 -8.57 -0.18
C ALA A 196 66.62 -9.73 -0.70
N SER A 197 65.31 -9.68 -0.48
CA SER A 197 64.35 -10.66 -1.00
C SER A 197 63.99 -10.49 -2.48
N TYR A 198 64.21 -9.32 -3.08
CA TYR A 198 63.95 -9.08 -4.51
C TYR A 198 65.13 -9.50 -5.40
N ASP A 199 66.35 -9.34 -4.91
CA ASP A 199 67.58 -9.70 -5.62
C ASP A 199 67.99 -11.19 -5.45
N SER A 200 67.17 -12.00 -4.77
CA SER A 200 67.34 -13.45 -4.58
C SER A 200 66.53 -14.26 -5.60
#